data_AF-A0A2C9CBQ7-F1
#
_entry.id   AF-A0A2C9CBQ7-F1
#
_cell.length_a   1.000
_cell.length_b   1.000
_cell.length_c   1.000
_cell.angle_alpha   90.00
_cell.angle_beta   90.00
_cell.angle_gamma   90.00
#
_symmetry.space_group_name_H-M   'P 1'
#
loop_
_entity.id
_entity.type
_entity.pdbx_description
1 polymer ?
#
loop_
_entity_poly.entity_id
_entity_poly.type
_entity_poly.pdbx_seq_one_letter_code
_entity_poly.pdbx_strand_id
1 'polypeptide(L)'
;MKNLNNNTLTFYLLEGLPLKKLFSYCVIPATAIFSLYFVQPSFTASANDVKLIYKDTCELCHGSDGKGSEAGKQFGVPDFSDPDYQRSRTDEDMKESMTKGTKNPNYVPLGDLGVDLSHLDELVQIVRGFSK
;
A
#
# COMPACT_ATOMS: atom_id res chain seq x y z
N MET A 1 7.64 -11.33 -35.69
CA MET A 1 6.33 -10.72 -35.35
C MET A 1 5.47 -11.81 -34.73
N LYS A 2 4.94 -11.54 -33.53
CA LYS A 2 4.15 -12.47 -32.71
C LYS A 2 2.86 -12.86 -33.42
N ASN A 3 2.51 -14.15 -33.37
CA ASN A 3 1.19 -14.66 -32.96
C ASN A 3 1.18 -16.17 -33.18
N LEU A 4 1.20 -16.96 -32.11
CA LEU A 4 0.62 -18.30 -32.14
C LEU A 4 -0.18 -18.51 -30.87
N ASN A 5 -1.39 -18.97 -31.14
CA ASN A 5 -2.50 -19.26 -30.28
C ASN A 5 -2.51 -20.76 -29.94
N ASN A 6 -3.40 -21.14 -29.02
CA ASN A 6 -3.98 -22.48 -28.87
C ASN A 6 -3.30 -23.46 -27.90
N ASN A 7 -3.80 -23.41 -26.66
CA ASN A 7 -4.46 -24.51 -25.96
C ASN A 7 -4.48 -25.87 -26.68
N THR A 8 -3.67 -26.84 -26.24
CA THR A 8 -4.06 -28.26 -26.00
C THR A 8 -2.90 -29.07 -25.39
N LEU A 9 -3.17 -29.62 -24.21
CA LEU A 9 -2.85 -30.97 -23.70
C LEU A 9 -1.39 -31.49 -23.72
N THR A 10 -0.86 -31.75 -22.52
CA THR A 10 -0.16 -33.00 -22.12
C THR A 10 0.04 -32.92 -20.60
N PHE A 11 -0.79 -33.57 -19.76
CA PHE A 11 -0.56 -34.94 -19.28
C PHE A 11 0.93 -35.32 -19.22
N TYR A 12 1.62 -34.90 -18.16
CA TYR A 12 2.89 -35.49 -17.74
C TYR A 12 2.88 -35.80 -16.24
N LEU A 13 2.73 -37.11 -15.98
CA LEU A 13 3.28 -37.90 -14.86
C LEU A 13 3.08 -37.39 -13.42
N LEU A 14 2.00 -37.85 -12.79
CA LEU A 14 1.98 -38.18 -11.36
C LEU A 14 1.98 -39.71 -11.22
N GLU A 15 3.15 -40.35 -11.32
CA GLU A 15 3.34 -41.74 -10.89
C GLU A 15 4.65 -41.91 -10.12
N GLY A 16 4.54 -42.35 -8.86
CA GLY A 16 5.53 -43.24 -8.24
C GLY A 16 6.67 -42.61 -7.44
N LEU A 17 6.39 -42.05 -6.25
CA LEU A 17 7.38 -41.97 -5.18
C LEU A 17 6.96 -42.86 -3.99
N PRO A 18 7.72 -43.91 -3.63
CA PRO A 18 7.31 -44.91 -2.66
C PRO A 18 7.35 -44.39 -1.21
N LEU A 19 6.17 -44.33 -0.58
CA LEU A 19 5.86 -43.88 0.79
C LEU A 19 6.56 -44.63 1.95
N LYS A 20 7.55 -45.48 1.68
CA LYS A 20 8.14 -46.39 2.69
C LYS A 20 9.52 -45.99 3.21
N LYS A 21 10.00 -44.77 2.91
CA LYS A 21 11.27 -44.25 3.44
C LYS A 21 11.14 -43.04 4.37
N LEU A 22 9.93 -42.77 4.87
CA LEU A 22 9.70 -41.70 5.86
C LEU A 22 9.95 -42.13 7.32
N PHE A 23 10.12 -43.42 7.60
CA PHE A 23 10.27 -43.94 8.96
C PHE A 23 11.71 -44.07 9.47
N SER A 24 12.71 -43.57 8.74
CA SER A 24 14.13 -43.75 9.09
C SER A 24 14.96 -42.48 8.89
N TYR A 25 14.38 -41.32 9.24
CA TYR A 25 15.14 -40.09 9.48
C TYR A 25 14.64 -39.53 10.82
N CYS A 26 15.11 -40.13 11.91
CA CYS A 26 16.12 -39.50 12.75
C CYS A 26 15.58 -38.23 13.40
N VAL A 27 14.81 -38.44 14.48
CA VAL A 27 14.71 -37.63 15.70
C VAL A 27 15.57 -36.35 15.67
N ILE A 28 15.10 -35.30 15.00
CA ILE A 28 15.60 -33.94 15.21
C ILE A 28 14.79 -33.41 16.40
N PRO A 29 15.42 -33.01 17.52
CA PRO A 29 14.70 -32.55 18.70
C PRO A 29 13.83 -31.34 18.32
N ALA A 30 12.51 -31.46 18.55
CA ALA A 30 11.50 -30.47 18.19
C ALA A 30 11.75 -29.06 18.81
N THR A 31 12.68 -28.94 19.75
CA THR A 31 13.03 -27.68 20.42
C THR A 31 14.02 -26.81 19.65
N ALA A 32 14.83 -27.37 18.72
CA ALA A 32 15.81 -26.58 17.97
C ALA A 32 15.21 -25.88 16.73
N ILE A 33 14.06 -26.32 16.24
CA ILE A 33 13.43 -25.77 15.04
C ILE A 33 12.56 -24.55 15.37
N PHE A 34 11.99 -24.47 16.58
CA PHE A 34 11.12 -23.35 16.98
C PHE A 34 11.83 -21.98 17.05
N SER A 35 13.15 -21.97 17.30
CA SER A 35 13.93 -20.73 17.42
C SER A 35 14.33 -20.10 16.07
N LEU A 36 14.20 -20.83 14.95
CA LEU A 36 14.50 -20.30 13.61
C LEU A 36 13.29 -19.71 12.87
N TYR A 37 12.07 -19.87 13.40
CA TYR A 37 10.84 -19.38 12.76
C TYR A 37 10.41 -17.97 13.19
N PHE A 38 11.12 -17.32 14.12
CA PHE A 38 10.76 -16.00 14.66
C PHE A 38 11.45 -14.81 13.97
N VAL A 39 12.00 -15.00 12.77
CA VAL A 39 12.35 -13.87 11.89
C VAL A 39 11.23 -13.73 10.87
N GLN A 40 10.11 -13.14 11.28
CA GLN A 40 9.10 -12.71 10.30
C GLN A 40 9.70 -11.56 9.48
N PRO A 41 9.58 -11.58 8.15
CA PRO A 41 9.89 -10.39 7.36
C PRO A 41 8.93 -9.29 7.80
N SER A 42 9.48 -8.18 8.28
CA SER A 42 8.70 -6.97 8.47
C SER A 42 8.11 -6.61 7.11
N PHE A 43 6.78 -6.66 6.98
CA PHE A 43 6.08 -6.09 5.84
C PHE A 43 6.23 -4.57 5.94
N THR A 44 7.38 -4.06 5.51
CA THR A 44 7.54 -2.64 5.25
C THR A 44 6.77 -2.36 3.98
N ALA A 45 5.76 -1.49 4.07
CA ALA A 45 5.11 -0.94 2.89
C ALA A 45 6.19 -0.42 1.94
N SER A 46 6.19 -0.87 0.69
CA SER A 46 7.11 -0.30 -0.29
C SER A 46 6.67 1.12 -0.57
N ALA A 47 7.61 2.04 -0.83
CA ALA A 47 7.27 3.37 -1.34
C ALA A 47 6.44 3.31 -2.64
N ASN A 48 6.49 2.19 -3.36
CA ASN A 48 5.62 1.93 -4.51
C ASN A 48 4.16 1.70 -4.10
N ASP A 49 3.91 1.04 -2.97
CA ASP A 49 2.57 0.73 -2.49
C ASP A 49 1.84 2.02 -2.09
N VAL A 50 2.53 2.94 -1.42
CA VAL A 50 1.97 4.24 -1.01
C VAL A 50 1.65 5.13 -2.22
N LYS A 51 2.47 5.09 -3.28
CA LYS A 51 2.18 5.79 -4.53
C LYS A 51 0.95 5.22 -5.23
N LEU A 52 0.74 3.90 -5.17
CA LEU A 52 -0.47 3.27 -5.69
C LEU A 52 -1.70 3.69 -4.89
N ILE A 53 -1.61 3.78 -3.55
CA ILE A 53 -2.70 4.31 -2.71
C ILE A 53 -3.07 5.73 -3.14
N TYR A 54 -2.09 6.61 -3.37
CA TYR A 54 -2.37 7.96 -3.86
C TYR A 54 -3.08 7.92 -5.22
N LYS A 55 -2.57 7.14 -6.16
CA LYS A 55 -3.11 7.01 -7.52
C LYS A 55 -4.55 6.52 -7.52
N ASP A 56 -4.84 5.48 -6.74
CA ASP A 56 -6.11 4.77 -6.81
C ASP A 56 -7.21 5.45 -5.97
N THR A 57 -6.83 6.13 -4.87
CA THR A 57 -7.80 6.70 -3.91
C THR A 57 -7.76 8.23 -3.85
N CYS A 58 -6.58 8.84 -3.92
CA CYS A 58 -6.41 10.28 -3.63
C CYS A 58 -6.47 11.16 -4.89
N GLU A 59 -5.94 10.66 -6.01
CA GLU A 59 -5.80 11.37 -7.29
C GLU A 59 -7.15 11.88 -7.82
N LEU A 60 -8.24 11.15 -7.54
CA LEU A 60 -9.59 11.53 -7.94
C LEU A 60 -9.97 12.94 -7.48
N CYS A 61 -9.54 13.35 -6.29
CA CYS A 61 -9.82 14.67 -5.73
C CYS A 61 -8.58 15.57 -5.82
N HIS A 62 -7.40 15.07 -5.46
CA HIS A 62 -6.20 15.91 -5.35
C HIS A 62 -5.44 16.08 -6.67
N GLY A 63 -5.81 15.34 -7.72
CA GLY A 63 -5.16 15.38 -9.03
C GLY A 63 -3.78 14.72 -9.04
N SER A 64 -3.27 14.35 -10.21
CA SER A 64 -1.94 13.73 -10.33
C SER A 64 -0.79 14.71 -10.03
N ASP A 65 -1.09 16.01 -10.07
CA ASP A 65 -0.15 17.12 -9.85
C ASP A 65 -0.33 17.79 -8.48
N GLY A 66 -1.26 17.29 -7.64
CA GLY A 66 -1.54 17.84 -6.32
C GLY A 66 -2.30 19.17 -6.33
N LYS A 67 -2.70 19.68 -7.49
CA LYS A 67 -3.39 20.98 -7.63
C LYS A 67 -4.91 20.92 -7.45
N GLY A 68 -5.44 19.72 -7.21
CA GLY A 68 -6.86 19.43 -7.21
C GLY A 68 -7.37 19.13 -8.63
N SER A 69 -8.09 18.02 -8.75
CA SER A 69 -8.86 17.71 -9.95
C SER A 69 -10.06 18.64 -10.08
N GLU A 70 -10.77 18.60 -11.21
CA GLU A 70 -12.02 19.34 -11.37
C GLU A 70 -13.06 18.96 -10.30
N ALA A 71 -13.16 17.68 -9.95
CA ALA A 71 -14.02 17.23 -8.85
C ALA A 71 -13.52 17.73 -7.49
N GLY A 72 -12.22 17.64 -7.22
CA GLY A 72 -11.65 18.10 -5.94
C GLY A 72 -11.84 19.59 -5.71
N LYS A 73 -11.72 20.42 -6.75
CA LYS A 73 -11.96 21.86 -6.65
C LYS A 73 -13.41 22.17 -6.25
N GLN A 74 -14.39 21.36 -6.67
CA GLN A 74 -15.78 21.50 -6.22
C GLN A 74 -15.94 21.20 -4.72
N PHE A 75 -15.12 20.32 -4.16
CA PHE A 75 -15.09 20.00 -2.73
C PHE A 75 -14.19 20.95 -1.91
N GLY A 76 -13.41 21.79 -2.59
CA GLY A 76 -12.56 22.82 -2.00
C GLY A 76 -11.16 22.33 -1.60
N VAL A 77 -10.66 21.25 -2.21
CA VAL A 77 -9.31 20.72 -1.90
C VAL A 77 -8.23 21.81 -2.05
N PRO A 78 -7.22 21.85 -1.17
CA PRO A 78 -6.10 22.77 -1.31
C PRO A 78 -5.19 22.40 -2.48
N ASP A 79 -4.41 23.36 -2.97
CA ASP A 79 -3.30 23.12 -3.88
C ASP A 79 -2.08 22.68 -3.07
N PHE A 80 -1.71 21.41 -3.16
CA PHE A 80 -0.53 20.87 -2.48
C PHE A 80 0.79 21.38 -3.06
N SER A 81 0.80 21.94 -4.26
CA SER A 81 1.99 22.58 -4.83
C SER A 81 2.19 24.02 -4.36
N ASP A 82 1.21 24.61 -3.66
CA ASP A 82 1.30 25.96 -3.12
C ASP A 82 2.21 26.00 -1.87
N PRO A 83 3.34 26.74 -1.90
CA PRO A 83 4.22 26.88 -0.75
C PRO A 83 3.56 27.54 0.47
N ASP A 84 2.58 28.43 0.26
CA ASP A 84 1.85 29.07 1.37
C ASP A 84 0.96 28.06 2.09
N TYR A 85 0.22 27.23 1.35
CA TYR A 85 -0.52 26.11 1.92
C TYR A 85 0.40 25.18 2.71
N GLN A 86 1.53 24.79 2.14
CA GLN A 86 2.48 23.86 2.76
C GLN A 86 3.03 24.42 4.08
N ARG A 87 3.36 25.71 4.13
CA ARG A 87 3.81 26.38 5.36
C ARG A 87 2.72 26.56 6.40
N SER A 88 1.45 26.59 5.98
CA SER A 88 0.31 26.78 6.89
C SER A 88 -0.04 25.56 7.74
N ARG A 89 0.53 24.38 7.42
CA ARG A 89 0.24 23.11 8.10
C ARG A 89 1.52 22.42 8.54
N THR A 90 1.60 22.00 9.80
CA THR A 90 2.64 21.04 10.23
C THR A 90 2.33 19.62 9.75
N ASP A 91 3.28 18.69 9.87
CA ASP A 91 3.00 17.29 9.56
C ASP A 91 1.97 16.72 10.54
N GLU A 92 2.04 17.08 11.82
CA GLU A 92 1.07 16.68 12.85
C GLU A 92 -0.34 17.19 12.52
N ASP A 93 -0.46 18.42 12.06
CA ASP A 93 -1.71 19.03 11.61
C ASP A 93 -2.36 18.25 10.45
N MET A 94 -1.53 17.82 9.48
CA MET A 94 -2.00 17.01 8.35
C MET A 94 -2.46 15.64 8.84
N LYS A 95 -1.65 14.97 9.67
CA LYS A 95 -1.98 13.66 10.25
C LYS A 95 -3.27 13.70 11.06
N GLU A 96 -3.46 14.75 11.87
CA GLU A 96 -4.69 14.93 12.64
C GLU A 96 -5.91 15.08 11.71
N SER A 97 -5.79 15.92 10.67
CA SER A 97 -6.87 16.13 9.70
C SER A 97 -7.22 14.85 8.94
N MET A 98 -6.21 14.07 8.54
CA MET A 98 -6.35 12.80 7.82
C MET A 98 -6.95 11.71 8.71
N THR A 99 -6.65 11.71 10.00
CA THR A 99 -7.11 10.68 10.94
C THR A 99 -8.50 10.97 11.51
N LYS A 100 -8.74 12.22 11.93
CA LYS A 100 -9.95 12.61 12.66
C LYS A 100 -10.96 13.34 11.79
N GLY A 101 -10.59 13.69 10.56
CA GLY A 101 -11.38 14.57 9.71
C GLY A 101 -11.24 16.03 10.13
N THR A 102 -12.03 16.90 9.51
CA THR A 102 -12.02 18.34 9.80
C THR A 102 -13.44 18.84 10.09
N LYS A 103 -13.57 20.13 10.38
CA LYS A 103 -14.90 20.78 10.47
C LYS A 103 -15.60 20.90 9.12
N ASN A 104 -14.87 20.76 8.01
CA ASN A 104 -15.45 20.78 6.67
C ASN A 104 -16.04 19.39 6.36
N PRO A 105 -17.38 19.28 6.17
CA PRO A 105 -18.03 18.00 5.90
C PRO A 105 -17.66 17.39 4.54
N ASN A 106 -17.02 18.15 3.65
CA ASN A 106 -16.55 17.64 2.36
C ASN A 106 -15.29 16.76 2.48
N TYR A 107 -14.61 16.79 3.64
CA TYR A 107 -13.39 16.01 3.87
C TYR A 107 -13.67 14.78 4.71
N VAL A 108 -13.48 13.63 4.08
CA VAL A 108 -13.65 12.31 4.68
C VAL A 108 -12.32 11.90 5.34
N PRO A 109 -12.30 11.47 6.62
CA PRO A 109 -11.10 10.92 7.23
C PRO A 109 -10.66 9.65 6.49
N LEU A 110 -9.35 9.42 6.43
CA LEU A 110 -8.77 8.37 5.58
C LEU A 110 -9.20 6.95 5.96
N GLY A 111 -9.44 6.70 7.26
CA GLY A 111 -9.97 5.41 7.73
C GLY A 111 -11.31 5.05 7.11
N ASP A 112 -12.18 6.05 6.87
CA ASP A 112 -13.50 5.85 6.25
C ASP A 112 -13.40 5.61 4.74
N LEU A 113 -12.27 5.97 4.12
CA LEU A 113 -11.92 5.64 2.74
C LEU A 113 -11.25 4.25 2.63
N GLY A 114 -11.11 3.52 3.74
CA GLY A 114 -10.46 2.20 3.77
C GLY A 114 -8.94 2.25 3.66
N VAL A 115 -8.32 3.42 3.86
CA VAL A 115 -6.87 3.58 3.84
C VAL A 115 -6.29 3.11 5.17
N ASP A 116 -5.27 2.25 5.11
CA ASP A 116 -4.52 1.84 6.29
C ASP A 116 -3.71 3.03 6.84
N LEU A 117 -4.00 3.41 8.08
CA LEU A 117 -3.33 4.52 8.78
C LEU A 117 -1.87 4.18 9.15
N SER A 118 -1.42 2.94 8.96
CA SER A 118 0.00 2.60 9.06
C SER A 118 0.86 3.34 8.02
N HIS A 119 0.27 3.79 6.90
CA HIS A 119 0.95 4.55 5.83
C HIS A 119 0.84 6.07 5.98
N LEU A 120 0.34 6.56 7.12
CA LEU A 120 -0.01 7.96 7.28
C LEU A 120 1.20 8.89 7.10
N ASP A 121 2.37 8.47 7.60
CA ASP A 121 3.60 9.25 7.50
C ASP A 121 4.07 9.35 6.04
N GLU A 122 4.04 8.24 5.30
CA GLU A 122 4.42 8.21 3.89
C GLU A 122 3.43 8.99 3.01
N LEU A 123 2.13 8.95 3.33
CA LEU A 123 1.12 9.76 2.63
C LEU A 123 1.35 11.26 2.85
N VAL A 124 1.73 11.68 4.05
CA VAL A 124 2.16 13.07 4.29
C VAL A 124 3.39 13.40 3.43
N GLN A 125 4.36 12.49 3.31
CA GLN A 125 5.52 12.72 2.43
C GLN A 125 5.13 12.85 0.95
N ILE A 126 4.12 12.10 0.48
CA ILE A 126 3.56 12.30 -0.86
C ILE A 126 3.01 13.72 -1.01
N VAL A 127 2.23 14.21 -0.03
CA VAL A 127 1.68 15.58 -0.02
C VAL A 127 2.80 16.62 -0.03
N ARG A 128 3.84 16.47 0.79
CA ARG A 128 5.00 17.37 0.82
C ARG A 128 5.76 17.38 -0.51
N GLY A 129 5.80 16.25 -1.22
CA GLY A 129 6.47 16.09 -2.50
C GLY A 129 5.88 16.91 -3.66
N PHE A 130 4.69 17.49 -3.52
CA PHE A 130 4.09 18.36 -4.54
C PHE A 130 4.65 19.79 -4.53
N SER A 131 5.19 20.23 -3.39
CA SER A 131 5.82 21.55 -3.24
C SER A 131 7.26 21.48 -3.74
N LYS A 132 7.45 21.66 -5.05
CA LYS A 132 8.78 21.70 -5.69
C LYS A 132 9.40 23.08 -5.65
#